data_AF-A0A0F9IWG1-F1
#
_entry.id   AF-A0A0F9IWG1-F1
#
_cell.length_a   1.000
_cell.length_b   1.000
_cell.length_c   1.000
_cell.angle_alpha   90.00
_cell.angle_beta   90.00
_cell.angle_gamma   90.00
#
_symmetry.space_group_name_H-M   'P 1'
#
loop_
_entity.id
_entity.type
_entity.pdbx_description
1 polymer ?
#
loop_
_entity_poly.entity_id
_entity_poly.type
_entity_poly.pdbx_seq_one_letter_code
_entity_poly.pdbx_strand_id
1 'polypeptide(L)'
;MTDAKPLIAKLERVKKGSRELNGHVALAVGWTVKAERGEKDATGQEWTRWLWKAPGKFGLWISLPNHGQIFEVANHVPHYTTSFDAALTLVPEGKDVDLYIAGLGGRYQSCAVDILHPETDEKLGTGNRTTPALALCIAALKARE
;
A
#
# COMPACT_ATOMS: atom_id res chain seq x y z
N MET A 1 1.62 -16.72 -1.00
CA MET A 1 1.46 -15.32 -0.56
C MET A 1 1.79 -15.25 0.91
N THR A 2 2.42 -14.17 1.37
CA THR A 2 2.65 -13.94 2.80
C THR A 2 1.29 -13.84 3.51
N ASP A 3 1.16 -14.44 4.69
CA ASP A 3 -0.03 -14.27 5.53
C ASP A 3 -0.27 -12.77 5.77
N ALA A 4 -1.45 -12.27 5.36
CA ALA A 4 -1.79 -10.86 5.44
C ALA A 4 -2.29 -10.45 6.84
N LYS A 5 -2.69 -11.41 7.69
CA LYS A 5 -3.29 -11.15 9.01
C LYS A 5 -2.42 -10.28 9.92
N PRO A 6 -1.09 -10.53 10.07
CA PRO A 6 -0.25 -9.67 10.90
C PRO A 6 -0.16 -8.23 10.38
N LEU A 7 -0.17 -8.06 9.05
CA LEU A 7 -0.14 -6.74 8.41
C LEU A 7 -1.47 -6.02 8.59
N ILE A 8 -2.60 -6.69 8.39
CA ILE A 8 -3.93 -6.15 8.66
C ILE A 8 -3.99 -5.64 10.10
N ALA A 9 -3.59 -6.47 11.08
CA ALA A 9 -3.55 -6.06 12.48
C ALA A 9 -2.60 -4.88 12.75
N LYS A 10 -1.50 -4.72 11.99
CA LYS A 10 -0.60 -3.54 12.07
C LYS A 10 -1.30 -2.30 11.51
N LEU A 11 -1.90 -2.39 10.32
CA LEU A 11 -2.67 -1.32 9.69
C LEU A 11 -3.87 -0.91 10.55
N GLU A 12 -4.43 -1.84 11.31
CA GLU A 12 -5.53 -1.57 12.22
C GLU A 12 -5.14 -0.74 13.45
N ARG A 13 -3.85 -0.63 13.77
CA ARG A 13 -3.36 0.11 14.94
C ARG A 13 -2.78 1.49 14.59
N VAL A 14 -2.44 1.72 13.32
CA VAL A 14 -1.81 2.99 12.90
C VAL A 14 -2.84 4.08 12.64
N LYS A 15 -2.47 5.31 13.01
CA LYS A 15 -3.31 6.51 12.78
C LYS A 15 -3.08 7.17 11.42
N LYS A 16 -1.93 6.90 10.80
CA LYS A 16 -1.47 7.52 9.55
C LYS A 16 -0.72 6.49 8.71
N GLY A 17 -0.83 6.63 7.39
CA GLY A 17 -0.03 5.87 6.43
C GLY A 17 1.44 6.27 6.45
N SER A 18 2.29 5.44 5.86
CA SER A 18 3.74 5.69 5.74
C SER A 18 4.34 4.95 4.54
N ARG A 19 5.53 5.35 4.09
CA ARG A 19 6.26 4.66 3.02
C ARG A 19 6.64 3.23 3.42
N GLU A 20 7.00 2.99 4.68
CA GLU A 20 7.27 1.66 5.21
C GLU A 20 6.03 0.76 5.10
N LEU A 21 4.86 1.26 5.51
CA LEU A 21 3.60 0.52 5.39
C LEU A 21 3.25 0.22 3.94
N ASN A 22 3.48 1.16 3.01
CA ASN A 22 3.27 0.92 1.58
C ASN A 22 4.14 -0.24 1.06
N GLY A 23 5.39 -0.33 1.52
CA GLY A 23 6.29 -1.45 1.21
C GLY A 23 5.74 -2.78 1.72
N HIS A 24 5.22 -2.82 2.95
CA HIS A 24 4.60 -4.04 3.49
C HIS A 24 3.33 -4.43 2.73
N VAL A 25 2.47 -3.47 2.38
CA VAL A 25 1.27 -3.73 1.56
C VAL A 25 1.67 -4.25 0.19
N ALA A 26 2.68 -3.67 -0.46
CA ALA A 26 3.21 -4.14 -1.73
C ALA A 26 3.65 -5.61 -1.65
N LEU A 27 4.43 -5.97 -0.62
CA LEU A 27 4.87 -7.35 -0.41
C LEU A 27 3.66 -8.30 -0.20
N ALA A 28 2.65 -7.87 0.57
CA ALA A 28 1.45 -8.68 0.82
C ALA A 28 0.66 -8.95 -0.47
N VAL A 29 0.61 -8.00 -1.41
CA VAL A 29 -0.05 -8.18 -2.72
C VAL A 29 0.88 -8.74 -3.80
N GLY A 30 1.98 -9.38 -3.40
CA GLY A 30 2.83 -10.16 -4.30
C GLY A 30 3.93 -9.38 -5.01
N TRP A 31 4.22 -8.15 -4.59
CA TRP A 31 5.44 -7.49 -5.05
C TRP A 31 6.66 -8.19 -4.46
N THR A 32 7.76 -8.19 -5.21
CA THR A 32 9.05 -8.67 -4.72
C THR A 32 10.01 -7.50 -4.59
N VAL A 33 10.93 -7.60 -3.63
CA VAL A 33 12.01 -6.63 -3.44
C VAL A 33 13.35 -7.34 -3.43
N LYS A 34 14.34 -6.79 -4.14
CA LYS A 34 15.74 -7.21 -4.09
C LYS A 34 16.58 -6.03 -3.62
N ALA A 35 17.39 -6.21 -2.58
CA ALA A 35 18.43 -5.25 -2.23
C ALA A 35 19.69 -5.56 -3.02
N GLU A 36 20.27 -4.55 -3.66
CA GLU A 36 21.59 -4.60 -4.28
C GLU A 36 22.49 -3.61 -3.54
N ARG A 37 23.59 -4.12 -2.99
CA ARG A 37 24.64 -3.27 -2.44
C ARG A 37 25.50 -2.79 -3.58
N GLY A 38 25.71 -1.48 -3.63
CA GLY A 38 26.61 -0.88 -4.57
C GLY A 38 28.02 -0.72 -4.03
N GLU A 39 28.90 -0.25 -4.89
CA GLU A 39 30.24 0.18 -4.51
C GLU A 39 30.17 1.39 -3.56
N LYS A 40 31.22 1.55 -2.75
CA LYS A 40 31.39 2.74 -1.90
C LYS A 40 31.54 3.97 -2.78
N ASP A 41 30.85 5.05 -2.44
CA ASP A 41 31.02 6.33 -3.11
C ASP A 41 32.36 7.00 -2.72
N ALA A 42 32.61 8.20 -3.25
CA ALA A 42 33.82 8.97 -2.96
C ALA A 42 34.01 9.31 -1.47
N THR A 43 32.97 9.20 -0.65
CA THR A 43 33.02 9.41 0.81
C THR A 43 33.29 8.11 1.58
N GLY A 44 33.38 6.98 0.88
CA GLY A 44 33.49 5.65 1.48
C GLY A 44 32.14 5.07 1.94
N GLN A 45 31.02 5.74 1.64
CA GLN A 45 29.70 5.30 2.04
C GLN A 45 29.15 4.27 1.05
N GLU A 46 28.73 3.11 1.56
CA GLU A 46 28.01 2.12 0.75
C GLU A 46 26.57 2.58 0.50
N TRP A 47 26.12 2.49 -0.75
CA TRP A 47 24.71 2.65 -1.06
C TRP A 47 24.02 1.30 -1.21
N THR A 48 22.75 1.25 -0.80
CA THR A 48 21.89 0.09 -1.04
C THR A 48 20.76 0.50 -1.96
N ARG A 49 20.63 -0.14 -3.11
CA ARG A 49 19.52 0.04 -4.04
C ARG A 49 18.46 -1.00 -3.75
N TRP A 50 17.23 -0.54 -3.57
CA TRP A 50 16.07 -1.43 -3.48
C TRP A 50 15.38 -1.51 -4.83
N LEU A 51 15.27 -2.74 -5.33
CA LEU A 51 14.66 -3.08 -6.61
C LEU A 51 13.31 -3.74 -6.35
N TRP A 52 12.23 -2.98 -6.53
CA TRP A 52 10.88 -3.52 -6.45
C TRP A 52 10.45 -4.06 -7.81
N LYS A 53 9.59 -5.08 -7.80
CA LYS A 53 8.95 -5.63 -9.01
C LYS A 53 7.50 -5.98 -8.66
N ALA A 54 6.58 -5.36 -9.38
CA ALA A 54 5.16 -5.65 -9.25
C ALA A 54 4.81 -7.00 -9.90
N PRO A 55 3.82 -7.74 -9.38
CA PRO A 55 3.37 -8.98 -9.99
C PRO A 55 2.85 -8.70 -11.41
N GLY A 56 3.21 -9.57 -12.37
CA GLY A 56 2.75 -9.48 -13.76
C GLY A 56 3.33 -8.32 -14.59
N LYS A 57 4.16 -7.43 -14.03
CA LYS A 57 4.80 -6.33 -14.78
C LYS A 57 6.28 -6.58 -15.03
N PHE A 58 6.72 -6.35 -16.27
CA PHE A 58 8.13 -6.26 -16.64
C PHE A 58 8.63 -4.83 -16.38
N GLY A 59 8.96 -4.53 -15.12
CA GLY A 59 9.53 -3.24 -14.73
C GLY A 59 10.30 -3.37 -13.43
N LEU A 60 11.47 -2.74 -13.38
CA LEU A 60 12.33 -2.66 -12.20
C LEU A 60 12.20 -1.27 -11.58
N TRP A 61 11.98 -1.22 -10.27
CA TRP A 61 11.60 0.00 -9.55
C TRP A 61 12.70 0.31 -8.53
N ILE A 62 13.39 1.44 -8.68
CA ILE A 62 14.63 1.75 -7.93
C ILE A 62 14.34 2.74 -6.80
N SER A 63 14.83 2.45 -5.59
CA SER A 63 14.92 3.42 -4.49
C SER A 63 16.36 3.54 -4.02
N LEU A 64 16.88 4.78 -4.00
CA LEU A 64 18.23 5.12 -3.53
C LEU A 64 18.13 5.89 -2.20
N PRO A 65 18.80 5.45 -1.13
CA PRO A 65 18.63 6.02 0.20
C PRO A 65 19.42 7.32 0.44
N ASN A 66 20.47 7.64 -0.35
CA ASN A 66 21.49 8.64 0.07
C ASN A 66 21.85 9.73 -0.94
N HIS A 67 21.27 9.78 -2.13
CA HIS A 67 21.47 10.94 -3.00
C HIS A 67 20.25 11.85 -2.85
N GLY A 68 20.42 13.03 -2.24
CA GLY A 68 19.39 14.08 -2.15
C GLY A 68 18.83 14.55 -3.50
N GLN A 69 19.29 13.96 -4.60
CA GLN A 69 18.61 13.91 -5.88
C GLN A 69 17.85 12.59 -5.99
N ILE A 70 16.55 12.65 -5.68
CA ILE A 70 15.62 11.63 -6.14
C ILE A 70 15.60 11.77 -7.66
N PHE A 71 16.41 10.97 -8.37
CA PHE A 71 16.13 10.72 -9.77
C PHE A 71 14.76 10.09 -9.79
N GLU A 72 13.78 10.82 -10.31
CA GLU A 72 12.42 10.35 -10.56
C GLU A 72 12.48 9.31 -11.67
N VAL A 73 13.07 8.15 -11.36
CA VAL A 73 12.83 6.95 -12.13
C VAL A 73 11.38 6.63 -11.81
N ALA A 74 10.50 6.80 -12.81
CA ALA A 74 9.05 7.02 -12.75
C ALA A 74 8.19 5.98 -12.00
N ASN A 75 8.80 5.17 -11.16
CA ASN A 75 8.32 3.89 -10.77
C ASN A 75 8.75 3.61 -9.31
N HIS A 76 8.04 4.18 -8.33
CA HIS A 76 8.13 3.83 -6.91
C HIS A 76 6.94 2.97 -6.45
N VAL A 77 7.10 2.25 -5.33
CA VAL A 77 5.96 1.59 -4.65
C VAL A 77 4.84 2.62 -4.46
N PRO A 78 3.60 2.32 -4.92
CA PRO A 78 2.49 3.25 -4.82
C PRO A 78 2.21 3.67 -3.38
N HIS A 79 1.61 4.85 -3.24
CA HIS A 79 1.28 5.42 -1.94
C HIS A 79 0.02 4.81 -1.32
N TYR A 80 -0.10 3.48 -1.29
CA TYR A 80 -1.32 2.76 -0.89
C TYR A 80 -1.99 3.32 0.39
N THR A 81 -1.23 3.54 1.45
CA THR A 81 -1.78 3.98 2.75
C THR A 81 -2.08 5.48 2.85
N THR A 82 -1.73 6.27 1.84
CA THR A 82 -1.90 7.74 1.85
C THR A 82 -2.60 8.31 0.63
N SER A 83 -2.74 7.54 -0.46
CA SER A 83 -3.43 7.91 -1.70
C SER A 83 -4.59 6.94 -1.92
N PHE A 84 -5.79 7.49 -2.05
CA PHE A 84 -7.00 6.70 -2.29
C PHE A 84 -6.94 6.00 -3.65
N ASP A 85 -6.52 6.70 -4.71
CA ASP A 85 -6.37 6.12 -6.05
C ASP A 85 -5.36 4.97 -6.08
N ALA A 86 -4.25 5.11 -5.34
CA ALA A 86 -3.29 4.01 -5.21
C ALA A 86 -3.92 2.81 -4.49
N ALA A 87 -4.67 3.04 -3.40
CA ALA A 87 -5.35 1.99 -2.66
C ALA A 87 -6.44 1.29 -3.49
N LEU A 88 -7.13 1.98 -4.41
CA LEU A 88 -8.12 1.38 -5.32
C LEU A 88 -7.51 0.29 -6.20
N THR A 89 -6.23 0.40 -6.57
CA THR A 89 -5.54 -0.65 -7.33
C THR A 89 -5.37 -1.97 -6.55
N LEU A 90 -5.62 -1.96 -5.24
CA LEU A 90 -5.60 -3.15 -4.40
C LEU A 90 -6.95 -3.87 -4.38
N VAL A 91 -8.04 -3.25 -4.83
CA VAL A 91 -9.36 -3.89 -4.87
C VAL A 91 -9.33 -5.02 -5.92
N PRO A 92 -9.81 -6.23 -5.60
CA PRO A 92 -9.92 -7.28 -6.60
C PRO A 92 -10.80 -6.85 -7.78
N GLU A 93 -10.46 -7.28 -8.99
CA GLU A 93 -11.24 -6.93 -10.19
C GLU A 93 -12.69 -7.42 -10.07
N GLY A 94 -13.63 -6.61 -10.57
CA GLY A 94 -15.06 -6.93 -10.56
C GLY A 94 -15.71 -6.89 -9.18
N LYS A 95 -15.13 -6.15 -8.21
CA LYS A 95 -15.73 -5.92 -6.90
C LYS A 95 -16.20 -4.49 -6.75
N ASP A 96 -17.30 -4.34 -6.02
CA ASP A 96 -17.84 -3.03 -5.67
C ASP A 96 -17.22 -2.51 -4.38
N VAL A 97 -17.13 -1.19 -4.26
CA VAL A 97 -16.52 -0.50 -3.12
C VAL A 97 -17.49 0.50 -2.56
N ASP A 98 -17.91 0.24 -1.33
CA ASP A 98 -18.74 1.15 -0.56
C ASP A 98 -17.87 1.97 0.39
N LEU A 99 -17.96 3.30 0.29
CA LEU A 99 -17.18 4.22 1.12
C LEU A 99 -18.11 5.05 2.01
N TYR A 100 -18.00 4.83 3.32
CA TYR A 100 -18.72 5.56 4.35
C TYR A 100 -17.76 6.52 5.05
N ILE A 101 -18.05 7.82 4.97
CA ILE A 101 -17.24 8.85 5.62
C ILE A 101 -18.11 9.56 6.65
N ALA A 102 -17.69 9.52 7.92
CA ALA A 102 -18.27 10.32 8.98
C ALA A 102 -17.31 11.44 9.38
N GLY A 103 -17.84 12.66 9.42
CA GLY A 103 -17.08 13.84 9.81
C GLY A 103 -17.98 14.94 10.35
N LEU A 104 -17.40 15.79 11.18
CA LEU A 104 -18.04 17.00 11.69
C LEU A 104 -17.12 18.19 11.36
N GLY A 105 -17.64 19.23 10.73
CA GLY A 105 -16.88 20.46 10.44
C GLY A 105 -15.65 20.26 9.52
N GLY A 106 -15.76 19.42 8.49
CA GLY A 106 -14.69 19.22 7.50
C GLY A 106 -13.50 18.37 7.97
N ARG A 107 -13.61 17.71 9.14
CA ARG A 107 -12.61 16.75 9.62
C ARG A 107 -13.18 15.34 9.57
N TYR A 108 -12.45 14.44 8.92
CA TYR A 108 -12.74 13.01 8.95
C TYR A 108 -12.51 12.49 10.37
N GLN A 109 -13.58 12.02 11.02
CA GLN A 109 -13.48 11.36 12.32
C GLN A 109 -13.35 9.85 12.15
N SER A 110 -14.07 9.29 11.18
CA SER A 110 -13.96 7.89 10.79
C SER A 110 -14.31 7.70 9.30
N CYS A 111 -13.67 6.71 8.70
CA CYS A 111 -13.91 6.23 7.35
C CYS A 111 -14.04 4.72 7.43
N ALA A 112 -15.15 4.17 6.96
CA ALA A 112 -15.34 2.75 6.77
C ALA A 112 -15.45 2.45 5.28
N VAL A 113 -14.85 1.34 4.87
CA VAL A 113 -14.91 0.84 3.50
C VAL A 113 -15.30 -0.62 3.54
N ASP A 114 -16.30 -0.96 2.75
CA ASP A 114 -16.71 -2.34 2.49
C ASP A 114 -16.38 -2.68 1.03
N ILE A 115 -15.86 -3.88 0.80
CA ILE A 115 -15.71 -4.47 -0.53
C ILE A 115 -16.77 -5.55 -0.66
N LEU A 116 -17.58 -5.45 -1.71
CA LEU A 116 -18.77 -6.27 -1.90
C LEU A 116 -18.62 -7.15 -3.14
N HIS A 117 -19.30 -8.30 -3.10
CA HIS A 117 -19.59 -9.07 -4.30
C HIS A 117 -20.76 -8.40 -5.06
N PRO A 118 -20.59 -8.02 -6.34
CA PRO A 118 -21.53 -7.15 -7.05
C PRO A 118 -22.92 -7.76 -7.25
N GLU A 119 -23.02 -9.09 -7.27
CA GLU A 119 -24.29 -9.80 -7.52
C GLU A 119 -25.06 -10.17 -6.25
N THR A 120 -24.36 -10.32 -5.11
CA THR A 120 -24.93 -10.89 -3.88
C THR A 120 -24.93 -9.90 -2.73
N ASP A 121 -24.30 -8.72 -2.90
CA ASP A 121 -24.00 -7.76 -1.83
C ASP A 121 -23.24 -8.38 -0.64
N GLU A 122 -22.61 -9.55 -0.82
CA GLU A 122 -21.83 -10.19 0.23
C GLU A 122 -20.58 -9.36 0.55
N LYS A 123 -20.36 -9.08 1.83
CA LYS A 123 -19.18 -8.36 2.31
C LYS A 123 -17.95 -9.26 2.29
N LEU A 124 -17.03 -9.00 1.37
CA LEU A 124 -15.77 -9.71 1.24
C LEU A 124 -14.68 -9.14 2.16
N GLY A 125 -14.77 -7.85 2.50
CA GLY A 125 -13.81 -7.23 3.40
C GLY A 125 -14.27 -5.88 3.92
N THR A 126 -13.97 -5.60 5.19
CA THR A 126 -14.30 -4.33 5.83
C THR A 126 -13.06 -3.71 6.49
N GLY A 127 -12.83 -2.42 6.22
CA GLY A 127 -11.78 -1.63 6.85
C GLY A 127 -12.35 -0.37 7.47
N ASN A 128 -11.90 -0.01 8.68
CA ASN A 128 -12.32 1.20 9.37
C ASN A 128 -11.10 1.96 9.91
N ARG A 129 -10.86 3.18 9.44
CA ARG A 129 -9.73 4.05 9.83
C ARG A 129 -10.06 5.53 9.77
N THR A 130 -9.11 6.35 10.20
CA THR A 130 -9.17 7.82 10.13
C THR A 130 -9.01 8.37 8.71
N THR A 131 -8.50 7.58 7.76
CA THR A 131 -8.34 8.00 6.36
C THR A 131 -8.98 6.97 5.41
N PRO A 132 -9.60 7.40 4.31
CA PRO A 132 -10.17 6.50 3.31
C PRO A 132 -9.14 5.53 2.73
N ALA A 133 -7.92 6.00 2.45
CA ALA A 133 -6.86 5.17 1.88
C ALA A 133 -6.45 4.01 2.80
N LEU A 134 -6.34 4.25 4.12
CA LEU A 134 -6.04 3.18 5.08
C LEU A 134 -7.22 2.21 5.25
N ALA A 135 -8.45 2.73 5.32
CA ALA A 135 -9.65 1.89 5.41
C ALA A 135 -9.76 0.97 4.19
N LEU A 136 -9.56 1.52 2.99
CA LEU A 136 -9.57 0.77 1.74
C LEU A 136 -8.44 -0.26 1.65
N CYS A 137 -7.21 0.07 2.08
CA CYS A 137 -6.12 -0.91 2.15
C CYS A 137 -6.49 -2.12 3.02
N ILE A 138 -7.11 -1.88 4.18
CA ILE A 138 -7.51 -2.97 5.09
C ILE A 138 -8.62 -3.82 4.46
N ALA A 139 -9.65 -3.18 3.91
CA ALA A 139 -10.75 -3.87 3.26
C ALA A 139 -10.26 -4.73 2.08
N ALA A 140 -9.38 -4.17 1.24
CA ALA A 140 -8.80 -4.85 0.09
C ALA A 140 -7.92 -6.04 0.46
N LEU A 141 -7.15 -5.95 1.55
CA LEU A 141 -6.37 -7.08 2.03
C LEU A 141 -7.26 -8.19 2.59
N LYS A 142 -8.32 -7.86 3.33
CA LYS A 142 -9.29 -8.85 3.85
C LYS A 142 -10.04 -9.55 2.73
N ALA A 143 -10.45 -8.82 1.69
CA ALA A 143 -11.15 -9.39 0.53
C ALA A 143 -10.28 -10.32 -0.35
N ARG A 144 -8.97 -10.40 -0.09
CA ARG A 144 -8.02 -11.27 -0.80
C ARG A 144 -7.60 -12.51 0.00
N GLU A 145 -7.98 -12.60 1.28
CA GLU A 145 -7.83 -13.83 2.07
C GLU A 145 -8.83 -14.90 1.65
#